data_AF-A0A6C1BRI9-F1
#
_entry.id   AF-A0A6C1BRI9-F1
#
_cell.length_a   1.000
_cell.length_b   1.000
_cell.length_c   1.000
_cell.angle_alpha   90.00
_cell.angle_beta   90.00
_cell.angle_gamma   90.00
#
_symmetry.space_group_name_H-M   'P 1'
#
loop_
_entity.id
_entity.type
_entity.pdbx_description
1 polymer ?
#
loop_
_entity_poly.entity_id
_entity_poly.type
_entity_poly.pdbx_seq_one_letter_code
_entity_poly.pdbx_strand_id
1 'polypeptide(L)'
;MLSDEEIRSIYELVRVYWEKHLKDRGVKLPHLIKNGKYTKDGLVLVYLAKDYPKTRPVSKSELTQFIRSLYPDTNDVQQARHLARQKGWYIISSTRGNHLEVKIPKDSYLLVSLEEPYPGWTPHRKVGISDVDFEKLKQVYNYRCATCGSEEGKPNLKNPRRITKLQRAHIDPKDESKGYIPQCDECNRAYRDWFVFDKLGRVITIANPRVVLRASEEVQKQVYKILKLKYEGKEL
;
A
#
# COMPACT_ATOMS: atom_id res chain seq x y z
N MET A 1 -15.52 24.57 -10.45
CA MET A 1 -15.83 23.21 -10.94
C MET A 1 -14.97 23.03 -12.17
N LEU A 2 -14.27 21.91 -12.35
CA LEU A 2 -13.44 21.71 -13.55
C LEU A 2 -14.34 21.35 -14.74
N SER A 3 -14.10 21.95 -15.89
CA SER A 3 -14.74 21.55 -17.16
C SER A 3 -14.18 20.22 -17.66
N ASP A 4 -14.87 19.60 -18.60
CA ASP A 4 -14.41 18.36 -19.24
C ASP A 4 -13.06 18.54 -19.96
N GLU A 5 -12.87 19.69 -20.61
CA GLU A 5 -11.60 20.06 -21.26
C GLU A 5 -10.48 20.23 -20.23
N GLU A 6 -10.76 20.91 -19.09
CA GLU A 6 -9.78 21.07 -18.01
C GLU A 6 -9.37 19.72 -17.42
N ILE A 7 -10.34 18.83 -17.16
CA ILE A 7 -10.10 17.49 -16.64
C ILE A 7 -9.18 16.70 -17.58
N ARG A 8 -9.46 16.73 -18.89
CA ARG A 8 -8.66 16.03 -19.90
C ARG A 8 -7.26 16.61 -20.04
N SER A 9 -7.14 17.94 -20.05
CA SER A 9 -5.86 18.64 -20.15
C SER A 9 -4.94 18.32 -18.96
N ILE A 10 -5.47 18.39 -17.73
CA ILE A 10 -4.70 18.06 -16.53
C ILE A 10 -4.33 16.57 -16.52
N TYR A 11 -5.24 15.67 -16.91
CA TYR A 11 -4.94 14.25 -16.98
C TYR A 11 -3.84 13.94 -18.00
N GLU A 12 -3.84 14.64 -19.14
CA GLU A 12 -2.80 14.50 -20.15
C GLU A 12 -1.43 14.97 -19.63
N LEU A 13 -1.39 16.10 -18.91
CA LEU A 13 -0.18 16.53 -18.20
C LEU A 13 0.31 15.44 -17.25
N VAL A 14 -0.57 14.88 -16.41
CA VAL A 14 -0.23 13.78 -15.49
C VAL A 14 0.28 12.55 -16.25
N ARG A 15 -0.31 12.22 -17.40
CA ARG A 15 0.12 11.10 -18.26
C ARG A 15 1.53 11.30 -18.81
N VAL A 16 1.85 12.52 -19.28
CA VAL A 16 3.18 12.87 -19.80
C VAL A 16 4.25 12.74 -18.71
N TYR A 17 4.00 13.29 -17.52
CA TYR A 17 4.94 13.15 -16.39
C TYR A 17 5.07 11.69 -15.95
N TRP A 18 3.95 10.95 -15.89
CA TRP A 18 3.98 9.53 -15.54
C TRP A 18 4.84 8.71 -16.50
N GLU A 19 4.64 8.89 -17.80
CA GLU A 19 5.40 8.18 -18.84
C GLU A 19 6.90 8.50 -18.72
N LYS A 20 7.25 9.76 -18.46
CA LYS A 20 8.64 10.21 -18.36
C LYS A 20 9.36 9.81 -17.07
N HIS A 21 8.67 9.78 -15.94
CA HIS A 21 9.32 9.70 -14.62
C HIS A 21 8.90 8.51 -13.76
N LEU A 22 7.66 8.03 -13.88
CA LEU A 22 7.05 7.13 -12.89
C LEU A 22 6.75 5.73 -13.42
N LYS A 23 6.59 5.58 -14.75
CA LYS A 23 6.25 4.31 -15.41
C LYS A 23 7.28 3.22 -15.15
N ASP A 24 8.56 3.52 -15.33
CA ASP A 24 9.65 2.56 -15.11
C ASP A 24 9.88 2.24 -13.63
N ARG A 25 9.43 3.13 -12.74
CA ARG A 25 9.39 2.88 -11.30
C ARG A 25 8.20 1.96 -10.93
N GLY A 26 7.24 1.77 -11.84
CA GLY A 26 6.10 0.85 -11.71
C GLY A 26 4.83 1.48 -11.13
N VAL A 27 4.79 2.81 -11.01
CA VAL A 27 3.61 3.55 -10.52
C VAL A 27 2.43 3.26 -11.46
N LYS A 28 1.24 3.02 -10.90
CA LYS A 28 0.05 2.66 -11.69
C LYS A 28 -0.78 3.89 -12.03
N LEU A 29 -0.84 4.25 -13.30
CA LEU A 29 -1.73 5.29 -13.81
C LEU A 29 -3.20 4.80 -13.78
N PRO A 30 -4.10 5.43 -13.01
CA PRO A 30 -5.53 5.12 -13.09
C PRO A 30 -6.11 5.57 -14.44
N HIS A 31 -7.01 4.78 -15.03
CA HIS A 31 -7.76 5.22 -16.21
C HIS A 31 -8.60 6.45 -15.90
N LEU A 32 -8.59 7.47 -16.76
CA LEU A 32 -9.50 8.61 -16.62
C LEU A 32 -10.96 8.19 -16.84
N ILE A 33 -11.24 7.42 -17.90
CA ILE A 33 -12.57 6.96 -18.28
C ILE A 33 -12.58 5.43 -18.33
N LYS A 34 -13.63 4.81 -17.79
CA LYS A 34 -13.92 3.38 -17.91
C LYS A 34 -15.42 3.20 -18.17
N ASN A 35 -15.79 2.38 -19.16
CA ASN A 35 -17.18 2.15 -19.56
C ASN A 35 -17.95 3.45 -19.84
N GLY A 36 -17.31 4.40 -20.52
CA GLY A 36 -17.90 5.70 -20.86
C GLY A 36 -18.06 6.70 -19.70
N LYS A 37 -17.58 6.37 -18.49
CA LYS A 37 -17.70 7.24 -17.30
C LYS A 37 -16.35 7.55 -16.67
N TYR A 38 -16.20 8.73 -16.08
CA TYR A 38 -14.99 9.11 -15.35
C TYR A 38 -14.74 8.20 -14.14
N THR A 39 -13.51 7.74 -13.92
CA THR A 39 -13.20 6.99 -12.70
C THR A 39 -12.92 7.92 -11.54
N LYS A 40 -13.35 7.55 -10.32
CA LYS A 40 -13.08 8.34 -9.12
C LYS A 40 -11.57 8.51 -8.86
N ASP A 41 -10.79 7.47 -9.12
CA ASP A 41 -9.32 7.52 -8.96
C ASP A 41 -8.67 8.48 -9.96
N GLY A 42 -9.13 8.48 -11.22
CA GLY A 42 -8.65 9.42 -12.25
C GLY A 42 -9.02 10.86 -11.90
N LEU A 43 -10.28 11.10 -11.50
CA LEU A 43 -10.75 12.43 -11.09
C LEU A 43 -10.01 12.98 -9.86
N VAL A 44 -9.79 12.14 -8.84
CA VAL A 44 -9.03 12.56 -7.65
C VAL A 44 -7.60 12.95 -8.01
N LEU A 45 -6.94 12.16 -8.86
CA LEU A 45 -5.58 12.46 -9.30
C LEU A 45 -5.53 13.78 -10.09
N VAL A 46 -6.47 13.99 -11.00
CA VAL A 46 -6.64 15.25 -11.74
C VAL A 46 -6.82 16.44 -10.80
N TYR A 47 -7.74 16.32 -9.84
CA TYR A 47 -8.05 17.44 -8.95
C TYR A 47 -6.86 17.84 -8.07
N LEU A 48 -6.08 16.85 -7.60
CA LEU A 48 -4.86 17.09 -6.83
C LEU A 48 -3.71 17.67 -7.68
N ALA A 49 -3.73 17.43 -9.00
CA ALA A 49 -2.69 17.87 -9.94
C ALA A 49 -2.99 19.21 -10.64
N LYS A 50 -4.18 19.80 -10.44
CA LYS A 50 -4.67 20.95 -11.21
C LYS A 50 -3.74 22.16 -11.27
N ASP A 51 -2.95 22.39 -10.20
CA ASP A 51 -2.05 23.54 -10.07
C ASP A 51 -0.56 23.12 -10.17
N TYR A 52 -0.25 21.90 -10.65
CA TYR A 52 1.12 21.38 -10.72
C TYR A 52 2.03 22.28 -11.61
N PRO A 53 3.27 22.60 -11.18
CA PRO A 53 4.01 22.07 -10.03
C PRO A 53 3.70 22.73 -8.68
N LYS A 54 2.90 23.80 -8.65
CA LYS A 54 2.53 24.53 -7.42
C LYS A 54 1.22 24.02 -6.84
N THR A 55 1.14 22.72 -6.63
CA THR A 55 -0.03 22.08 -6.03
C THR A 55 -0.30 22.62 -4.63
N ARG A 56 -1.57 22.63 -4.22
CA ARG A 56 -1.98 23.05 -2.88
C ARG A 56 -2.61 21.92 -2.09
N PRO A 57 -2.62 22.00 -0.75
CA PRO A 57 -3.41 21.09 0.05
C PRO A 57 -4.91 21.19 -0.31
N VAL A 58 -5.55 20.03 -0.41
CA VAL A 58 -6.98 19.88 -0.70
C VAL A 58 -7.62 19.14 0.48
N SER A 59 -8.63 19.72 1.10
CA SER A 59 -9.33 19.06 2.21
C SER A 59 -10.12 17.85 1.71
N LYS A 60 -10.36 16.88 2.58
CA LYS A 60 -11.20 15.71 2.27
C LYS A 60 -12.61 16.13 1.88
N SER A 61 -13.16 17.17 2.52
CA SER A 61 -14.49 17.71 2.21
C SER A 61 -14.53 18.35 0.83
N GLU A 62 -13.53 19.16 0.47
CA GLU A 62 -13.40 19.78 -0.85
C GLU A 62 -13.32 18.71 -1.95
N LEU A 63 -12.45 17.71 -1.76
CA LEU A 63 -12.29 16.62 -2.72
C LEU A 63 -13.58 15.79 -2.84
N THR A 64 -14.30 15.57 -1.73
CA THR A 64 -15.59 14.86 -1.73
C THR A 64 -16.66 15.65 -2.47
N GLN A 65 -16.74 16.97 -2.26
CA GLN A 65 -17.66 17.84 -3.00
C GLN A 65 -17.39 17.83 -4.50
N PHE A 66 -16.12 17.88 -4.90
CA PHE A 66 -15.75 17.74 -6.31
C PHE A 66 -16.21 16.42 -6.91
N ILE A 67 -16.00 15.28 -6.23
CA ILE A 67 -16.47 14.00 -6.75
C ILE A 67 -18.00 13.92 -6.76
N ARG A 68 -18.68 14.52 -5.78
CA ARG A 68 -20.15 14.56 -5.72
C ARG A 68 -20.79 15.37 -6.84
N SER A 69 -20.09 16.35 -7.42
CA SER A 69 -20.63 17.08 -8.59
C SER A 69 -20.80 16.20 -9.83
N LEU A 70 -20.06 15.09 -9.91
CA LEU A 70 -20.19 14.08 -10.98
C LEU A 70 -20.89 12.79 -10.50
N TYR A 71 -20.79 12.49 -9.20
CA TYR A 71 -21.32 11.29 -8.56
C TYR A 71 -21.96 11.61 -7.20
N PRO A 72 -23.22 12.12 -7.17
CA PRO A 72 -23.86 12.66 -5.97
C PRO A 72 -23.87 11.74 -4.75
N ASP A 73 -24.07 10.44 -4.95
CA ASP A 73 -24.16 9.43 -3.88
C ASP A 73 -22.80 8.99 -3.32
N THR A 74 -21.73 9.73 -3.62
CA THR A 74 -20.39 9.37 -3.15
C THR A 74 -20.22 9.68 -1.66
N ASN A 75 -19.97 8.63 -0.88
CA ASN A 75 -19.46 8.76 0.48
C ASN A 75 -18.07 9.42 0.50
N ASP A 76 -17.63 9.84 1.68
CA ASP A 76 -16.32 10.41 1.95
C ASP A 76 -15.16 9.79 1.14
N VAL A 77 -14.51 10.62 0.32
CA VAL A 77 -13.45 10.20 -0.60
C VAL A 77 -12.18 9.82 0.16
N GLN A 78 -11.78 8.54 0.06
CA GLN A 78 -10.52 8.01 0.60
C GLN A 78 -9.51 7.64 -0.51
N GLN A 79 -9.90 7.83 -1.77
CA GLN A 79 -9.17 7.42 -2.98
C GLN A 79 -7.75 8.00 -3.03
N ALA A 80 -7.55 9.24 -2.55
CA ALA A 80 -6.21 9.84 -2.47
C ALA A 80 -5.22 8.98 -1.65
N ARG A 81 -5.69 8.34 -0.56
CA ARG A 81 -4.86 7.43 0.25
C ARG A 81 -4.52 6.13 -0.49
N HIS A 82 -5.44 5.65 -1.32
CA HIS A 82 -5.23 4.47 -2.15
C HIS A 82 -4.26 4.75 -3.30
N LEU A 83 -4.40 5.90 -3.97
CA LEU A 83 -3.47 6.35 -5.00
C LEU A 83 -2.03 6.42 -4.48
N ALA A 84 -1.83 6.90 -3.25
CA ALA A 84 -0.52 6.93 -2.62
C ALA A 84 0.06 5.52 -2.41
N ARG A 85 -0.53 4.75 -1.49
CA ARG A 85 0.07 3.49 -1.04
C ARG A 85 -0.05 2.33 -2.03
N GLN A 86 -1.13 2.26 -2.79
CA GLN A 86 -1.40 1.12 -3.67
C GLN A 86 -0.92 1.37 -5.09
N LYS A 87 -0.92 2.63 -5.53
CA LYS A 87 -0.57 2.98 -6.91
C LYS A 87 0.73 3.77 -7.05
N GLY A 88 1.32 4.25 -5.96
CA GLY A 88 2.68 4.82 -5.93
C GLY A 88 2.77 6.32 -6.17
N TRP A 89 1.64 7.02 -6.24
CA TRP A 89 1.62 8.47 -6.42
C TRP A 89 2.11 9.21 -5.17
N TYR A 90 2.99 10.21 -5.30
CA TYR A 90 3.52 10.94 -4.15
C TYR A 90 2.49 11.91 -3.56
N ILE A 91 1.52 11.34 -2.84
CA ILE A 91 0.45 12.05 -2.17
C ILE A 91 0.60 11.87 -0.66
N ILE A 92 0.70 12.98 0.08
CA ILE A 92 0.78 12.98 1.55
C ILE A 92 -0.60 13.25 2.19
N SER A 93 -0.77 12.85 3.45
CA SER A 93 -2.03 12.94 4.20
C SER A 93 -1.76 13.44 5.62
N SER A 94 -2.44 14.49 6.06
CA SER A 94 -2.23 15.04 7.42
C SER A 94 -2.58 14.06 8.53
N THR A 95 -3.45 13.09 8.28
CA THR A 95 -3.90 12.11 9.29
C THR A 95 -3.00 10.89 9.46
N ARG A 96 -2.01 10.67 8.57
CA ARG A 96 -1.18 9.43 8.60
C ARG A 96 0.26 9.64 9.04
N GLY A 97 0.63 10.85 9.47
CA GLY A 97 2.00 11.15 9.88
C GLY A 97 3.02 10.99 8.76
N ASN A 98 2.60 10.96 7.49
CA ASN A 98 3.47 10.86 6.31
C ASN A 98 3.75 12.23 5.68
N HIS A 99 3.57 13.30 6.46
CA HIS A 99 3.74 14.70 6.10
C HIS A 99 4.85 15.34 6.96
N LEU A 100 5.78 14.53 7.46
CA LEU A 100 6.77 14.93 8.48
C LEU A 100 7.61 16.14 8.05
N GLU A 101 7.85 16.29 6.75
CA GLU A 101 8.61 17.40 6.17
C GLU A 101 7.72 18.55 5.66
N VAL A 102 6.42 18.32 5.44
CA VAL A 102 5.49 19.27 4.84
C VAL A 102 4.23 19.40 5.69
N LYS A 103 4.11 20.49 6.45
CA LYS A 103 2.92 20.76 7.27
C LYS A 103 1.73 21.07 6.36
N ILE A 104 0.74 20.20 6.35
CA ILE A 104 -0.54 20.39 5.64
C ILE A 104 -1.72 20.41 6.63
N PRO A 105 -2.82 21.12 6.33
CA PRO A 105 -3.99 21.21 7.21
C PRO A 105 -4.57 19.84 7.60
N LYS A 106 -5.22 19.75 8.76
CA LYS A 106 -5.88 18.52 9.21
C LYS A 106 -6.92 18.05 8.19
N ASP A 107 -7.01 16.73 8.01
CA ASP A 107 -7.87 16.05 7.04
C ASP A 107 -7.74 16.56 5.60
N SER A 108 -6.49 16.73 5.14
CA SER A 108 -6.16 17.15 3.78
C SER A 108 -5.17 16.21 3.10
N TYR A 109 -5.13 16.31 1.78
CA TYR A 109 -4.21 15.63 0.89
C TYR A 109 -3.41 16.65 0.08
N LEU A 110 -2.17 16.33 -0.25
CA LEU A 110 -1.33 17.12 -1.15
C LEU A 110 -0.59 16.17 -2.09
N LEU A 111 -0.68 16.43 -3.41
CA LEU A 111 0.20 15.82 -4.39
C LEU A 111 1.53 16.58 -4.36
N VAL A 112 2.59 15.93 -3.90
CA VAL A 112 3.92 16.55 -3.72
C VAL A 112 4.68 16.60 -5.03
N SER A 113 4.66 15.53 -5.82
CA SER A 113 5.43 15.42 -7.05
C SER A 113 4.76 14.49 -8.06
N LEU A 114 4.91 14.81 -9.36
CA LEU A 114 4.64 13.91 -10.49
C LEU A 114 5.93 13.28 -11.04
N GLU A 115 7.09 13.63 -10.49
CA GLU A 115 8.41 13.18 -10.94
C GLU A 115 9.00 12.07 -10.06
N GLU A 116 8.51 11.96 -8.83
CA GLU A 116 8.93 10.94 -7.87
C GLU A 116 7.75 10.13 -7.35
N PRO A 117 7.91 8.82 -7.10
CA PRO A 117 6.89 8.02 -6.45
C PRO A 117 6.81 8.36 -4.96
N TYR A 118 5.73 7.94 -4.31
CA TYR A 118 5.59 8.05 -2.87
C TYR A 118 6.82 7.44 -2.14
N PRO A 119 7.42 8.14 -1.16
CA PRO A 119 8.58 7.64 -0.43
C PRO A 119 8.32 6.27 0.22
N GLY A 120 9.21 5.32 -0.03
CA GLY A 120 9.07 3.94 0.45
C GLY A 120 8.03 3.09 -0.30
N TRP A 121 7.45 3.59 -1.40
CA TRP A 121 6.62 2.76 -2.26
C TRP A 121 7.48 1.79 -3.07
N THR A 122 7.03 0.53 -3.16
CA THR A 122 7.70 -0.54 -3.89
C THR A 122 6.74 -1.14 -4.92
N PRO A 123 7.13 -1.26 -6.20
CA PRO A 123 6.30 -1.91 -7.22
C PRO A 123 5.95 -3.35 -6.83
N HIS A 124 4.85 -3.89 -7.38
CA HIS A 124 4.63 -5.33 -7.32
C HIS A 124 5.67 -5.99 -8.24
N ARG A 125 6.72 -6.58 -7.67
CA ARG A 125 7.69 -7.36 -8.47
C ARG A 125 7.05 -8.66 -8.91
N LYS A 126 7.15 -8.97 -10.21
CA LYS A 126 6.91 -10.31 -10.75
C LYS A 126 8.03 -11.26 -10.29
N VAL A 127 7.67 -12.54 -10.27
CA VAL A 127 8.38 -13.74 -9.80
C VAL A 127 9.85 -13.80 -10.21
N GLY A 128 10.70 -14.31 -9.29
CA GLY A 128 12.12 -14.61 -9.52
C GLY A 128 13.06 -13.51 -9.05
N ILE A 129 13.37 -13.48 -7.74
CA ILE A 129 14.38 -12.57 -7.19
C ILE A 129 15.76 -13.22 -7.33
N SER A 130 16.59 -12.70 -8.25
CA SER A 130 18.04 -12.97 -8.25
C SER A 130 18.70 -12.39 -6.98
N ASP A 131 19.92 -12.80 -6.66
CA ASP A 131 20.61 -12.25 -5.47
C ASP A 131 20.82 -10.73 -5.56
N VAL A 132 21.05 -10.20 -6.78
CA VAL A 132 21.08 -8.76 -7.07
C VAL A 132 19.73 -8.09 -6.78
N ASP A 133 18.63 -8.78 -7.08
CA ASP A 133 17.29 -8.28 -6.77
C ASP A 133 16.99 -8.31 -5.28
N PHE A 134 17.56 -9.26 -4.53
CA PHE A 134 17.40 -9.32 -3.08
C PHE A 134 18.16 -8.21 -2.38
N GLU A 135 19.38 -7.91 -2.82
CA GLU A 135 20.15 -6.77 -2.30
C GLU A 135 19.40 -5.45 -2.49
N LYS A 136 18.89 -5.20 -3.70
CA LYS A 136 18.00 -4.05 -3.98
C LYS A 136 16.75 -4.06 -3.11
N LEU A 137 16.18 -5.24 -2.84
CA LEU A 137 15.02 -5.35 -1.95
C LEU A 137 15.40 -4.93 -0.53
N LYS A 138 16.52 -5.40 0.02
CA LYS A 138 16.98 -5.00 1.36
C LYS A 138 17.19 -3.50 1.46
N GLN A 139 17.76 -2.86 0.45
CA GLN A 139 17.94 -1.40 0.39
C GLN A 139 16.62 -0.64 0.54
N VAL A 140 15.55 -1.08 -0.14
CA VAL A 140 14.20 -0.47 -0.01
C VAL A 140 13.68 -0.51 1.43
N TYR A 141 14.07 -1.52 2.20
CA TYR A 141 13.69 -1.68 3.61
C TYR A 141 14.77 -1.16 4.57
N ASN A 142 15.75 -0.38 4.09
CA ASN A 142 16.89 0.11 4.87
C ASN A 142 17.63 -1.01 5.61
N TYR A 143 17.78 -2.17 4.96
CA TYR A 143 18.39 -3.37 5.53
C TYR A 143 17.72 -3.84 6.82
N ARG A 144 16.40 -3.63 6.95
CA ARG A 144 15.62 -4.08 8.10
C ARG A 144 14.67 -5.21 7.75
N CYS A 145 14.45 -6.08 8.73
CA CYS A 145 13.38 -7.06 8.71
C CYS A 145 12.04 -6.34 8.63
N ALA A 146 11.25 -6.64 7.60
CA ALA A 146 9.93 -6.05 7.39
C ALA A 146 8.98 -6.32 8.57
N THR A 147 9.16 -7.42 9.30
CA THR A 147 8.24 -7.82 10.37
C THR A 147 8.61 -7.31 11.76
N CYS A 148 9.90 -7.30 12.12
CA CYS A 148 10.33 -6.88 13.46
C CYS A 148 11.22 -5.63 13.49
N GLY A 149 11.64 -5.10 12.34
CA GLY A 149 12.49 -3.91 12.25
C GLY A 149 13.97 -4.11 12.60
N SER A 150 14.39 -5.33 12.96
CA SER A 150 15.81 -5.63 13.22
C SER A 150 16.65 -5.40 11.98
N GLU A 151 17.83 -4.82 12.14
CA GLU A 151 18.72 -4.41 11.05
C GLU A 151 19.78 -5.48 10.77
N GLU A 152 20.04 -5.79 9.50
CA GLU A 152 21.03 -6.78 9.07
C GLU A 152 22.42 -6.49 9.65
N GLY A 153 23.11 -7.52 10.12
CA GLY A 153 24.44 -7.39 10.74
C GLY A 153 24.44 -6.85 12.17
N LYS A 154 23.29 -6.35 12.70
CA LYS A 154 23.15 -5.90 14.09
C LYS A 154 22.45 -6.95 14.96
N PRO A 155 22.57 -6.85 16.30
CA PRO A 155 21.78 -7.68 17.23
C PRO A 155 20.29 -7.63 16.92
N ASN A 156 19.63 -8.79 16.96
CA ASN A 156 18.20 -8.90 16.72
C ASN A 156 17.40 -8.28 17.88
N LEU A 157 16.36 -7.50 17.58
CA LEU A 157 15.57 -6.78 18.58
C LEU A 157 14.78 -7.70 19.52
N LYS A 158 14.36 -8.87 19.05
CA LYS A 158 13.64 -9.88 19.86
C LYS A 158 14.60 -10.84 20.57
N ASN A 159 15.76 -11.09 19.96
CA ASN A 159 16.79 -11.97 20.52
C ASN A 159 18.18 -11.31 20.41
N PRO A 160 18.55 -10.40 21.33
CA PRO A 160 19.79 -9.62 21.24
C PRO A 160 21.08 -10.44 21.22
N ARG A 161 21.03 -11.73 21.60
CA ARG A 161 22.18 -12.64 21.54
C ARG A 161 22.50 -13.16 20.14
N ARG A 162 21.65 -12.86 19.14
CA ARG A 162 21.83 -13.30 17.76
C ARG A 162 21.97 -12.11 16.83
N ILE A 163 22.87 -12.23 15.86
CA ILE A 163 23.01 -11.26 14.78
C ILE A 163 21.90 -11.48 13.75
N THR A 164 21.25 -10.40 13.37
CA THR A 164 20.17 -10.40 12.37
C THR A 164 20.73 -10.77 11.00
N LYS A 165 20.17 -11.83 10.41
CA LYS A 165 20.43 -12.23 9.02
C LYS A 165 19.12 -12.14 8.24
N LEU A 166 19.08 -11.34 7.19
CA LEU A 166 17.88 -11.22 6.37
C LEU A 166 17.80 -12.35 5.35
N GLN A 167 16.58 -12.84 5.15
CA GLN A 167 16.24 -13.90 4.21
C GLN A 167 15.06 -13.46 3.35
N ARG A 168 14.92 -14.10 2.19
CA ARG A 168 13.74 -13.99 1.34
C ARG A 168 12.59 -14.72 2.02
N ALA A 169 11.58 -13.97 2.47
CA ALA A 169 10.33 -14.55 2.95
C ALA A 169 9.22 -14.28 1.93
N HIS A 170 8.45 -15.32 1.58
CA HIS A 170 7.29 -15.18 0.71
C HIS A 170 6.23 -14.31 1.37
N ILE A 171 5.66 -13.37 0.61
CA ILE A 171 4.49 -12.61 1.05
C ILE A 171 3.30 -13.54 1.23
N ASP A 172 3.08 -14.43 0.25
CA ASP A 172 2.12 -15.51 0.31
C ASP A 172 2.85 -16.84 0.03
N PRO A 173 2.93 -17.75 1.01
CA PRO A 173 3.57 -19.06 0.82
C PRO A 173 2.94 -19.92 -0.28
N LYS A 174 1.71 -19.62 -0.70
CA LYS A 174 0.98 -20.38 -1.74
C LYS A 174 0.98 -19.69 -3.10
N ASP A 175 1.42 -18.44 -3.18
CA ASP A 175 1.40 -17.64 -4.41
C ASP A 175 2.68 -16.81 -4.53
N GLU A 176 3.70 -17.37 -5.17
CA GLU A 176 4.98 -16.70 -5.41
C GLU A 176 4.83 -15.39 -6.21
N SER A 177 3.74 -15.23 -6.98
CA SER A 177 3.49 -14.00 -7.74
C SER A 177 3.24 -12.78 -6.85
N LYS A 178 2.96 -12.99 -5.55
CA LYS A 178 2.87 -11.90 -4.57
C LYS A 178 4.24 -11.30 -4.24
N GLY A 179 5.32 -12.03 -4.49
CA GLY A 179 6.70 -11.61 -4.26
C GLY A 179 7.16 -11.88 -2.82
N TYR A 180 8.18 -11.12 -2.42
CA TYR A 180 8.95 -11.37 -1.20
C TYR A 180 9.12 -10.11 -0.36
N ILE A 181 9.37 -10.30 0.93
CA ILE A 181 9.85 -9.28 1.86
C ILE A 181 11.17 -9.74 2.51
N PRO A 182 12.07 -8.82 2.89
CA PRO A 182 13.22 -9.18 3.68
C PRO A 182 12.76 -9.45 5.12
N GLN A 183 12.99 -10.67 5.61
CA GLN A 183 12.61 -11.06 6.96
C GLN A 183 13.81 -11.69 7.66
N CYS A 184 14.04 -11.37 8.94
CA CYS A 184 15.09 -12.02 9.69
C CYS A 184 14.76 -13.49 9.93
N ASP A 185 15.79 -14.32 10.06
CA ASP A 185 15.67 -15.76 10.30
C ASP A 185 14.82 -16.10 11.53
N GLU A 186 14.86 -15.30 12.60
CA GLU A 186 13.97 -15.44 13.77
C GLU A 186 12.49 -15.31 13.40
N CYS A 187 12.13 -14.24 12.69
CA CYS A 187 10.75 -14.03 12.24
C CYS A 187 10.34 -15.08 11.21
N ASN A 188 11.20 -15.38 10.24
CA ASN A 188 10.90 -16.35 9.20
C ASN A 188 10.65 -17.75 9.78
N ARG A 189 11.46 -18.18 10.76
CA ARG A 189 11.24 -19.45 11.48
C ARG A 189 10.00 -19.47 12.36
N ALA A 190 9.63 -18.33 12.94
CA ALA A 190 8.46 -18.22 13.81
C ALA A 190 7.16 -18.26 13.00
N TYR A 191 7.09 -17.49 11.91
CA TYR A 191 5.88 -17.36 11.09
C TYR A 191 5.75 -18.45 10.02
N ARG A 192 6.85 -18.95 9.45
CA ARG A 192 6.85 -20.01 8.41
C ARG A 192 5.77 -19.75 7.34
N ASP A 193 5.07 -20.80 6.95
CA ASP A 193 3.96 -20.75 5.99
C ASP A 193 2.59 -20.57 6.67
N TRP A 194 2.55 -20.05 7.91
CA TRP A 194 1.30 -19.90 8.66
C TRP A 194 0.46 -18.73 8.16
N PHE A 195 1.09 -17.66 7.69
CA PHE A 195 0.46 -16.37 7.46
C PHE A 195 0.79 -15.80 6.08
N VAL A 196 -0.12 -14.97 5.58
CA VAL A 196 0.13 -14.07 4.45
C VAL A 196 0.46 -12.69 5.01
N PHE A 197 1.46 -12.04 4.43
CA PHE A 197 1.89 -10.70 4.81
C PHE A 197 1.43 -9.64 3.81
N ASP A 198 1.43 -8.37 4.22
CA ASP A 198 1.53 -7.26 3.27
C ASP A 198 3.00 -6.89 3.02
N LYS A 199 3.23 -5.94 2.10
CA LYS A 199 4.59 -5.46 1.79
C LYS A 199 5.27 -4.78 2.98
N LEU A 200 4.56 -4.41 4.03
CA LEU A 200 5.17 -3.85 5.25
C LEU A 200 5.44 -4.93 6.30
N GLY A 201 5.34 -6.21 5.95
CA GLY A 201 5.60 -7.33 6.85
C GLY A 201 4.52 -7.54 7.91
N ARG A 202 3.31 -6.98 7.75
CA ARG A 202 2.17 -7.17 8.65
C ARG A 202 1.34 -8.36 8.21
N VAL A 203 0.91 -9.19 9.16
CA VAL A 203 0.02 -10.32 8.88
C VAL A 203 -1.34 -9.79 8.40
N ILE A 204 -1.81 -10.26 7.24
CA ILE A 204 -3.12 -9.90 6.68
C ILE A 204 -4.14 -11.03 6.81
N THR A 205 -3.71 -12.29 6.76
CA THR A 205 -4.58 -13.46 6.92
C THR A 205 -3.79 -14.72 7.24
N ILE A 206 -4.50 -15.80 7.55
CA ILE A 206 -3.96 -17.16 7.72
C ILE A 206 -3.73 -17.78 6.35
N ALA A 207 -2.49 -18.19 6.06
CA ALA A 207 -2.16 -18.97 4.87
C ALA A 207 -2.44 -20.46 5.08
N ASN A 208 -2.11 -20.98 6.26
CA ASN A 208 -2.28 -22.39 6.62
C ASN A 208 -3.18 -22.56 7.86
N PRO A 209 -4.40 -23.13 7.69
CA PRO A 209 -5.39 -23.21 8.78
C PRO A 209 -4.93 -24.08 9.95
N ARG A 210 -3.94 -24.95 9.77
CA ARG A 210 -3.36 -25.72 10.89
C ARG A 210 -2.73 -24.84 11.97
N VAL A 211 -2.48 -23.55 11.70
CA VAL A 211 -2.05 -22.60 12.73
C VAL A 211 -3.08 -22.49 13.87
N VAL A 212 -4.36 -22.70 13.59
CA VAL A 212 -5.45 -22.66 14.61
C VAL A 212 -5.24 -23.75 15.65
N LEU A 213 -4.69 -24.91 15.27
CA LEU A 213 -4.41 -26.02 16.18
C LEU A 213 -3.31 -25.69 17.21
N ARG A 214 -2.57 -24.59 17.01
CA ARG A 214 -1.58 -24.10 17.98
C ARG A 214 -2.18 -23.20 19.05
N ALA A 215 -3.44 -22.76 18.89
CA ALA A 215 -4.13 -21.97 19.88
C ALA A 215 -4.63 -22.85 21.04
N SER A 216 -5.03 -22.23 22.16
CA SER A 216 -5.67 -22.97 23.25
C SER A 216 -6.98 -23.62 22.79
N GLU A 217 -7.41 -24.68 23.46
CA GLU A 217 -8.65 -25.39 23.14
C GLU A 217 -9.86 -24.44 23.12
N GLU A 218 -9.88 -23.47 24.04
CA GLU A 218 -10.92 -22.44 24.11
C GLU A 218 -10.97 -21.59 22.83
N VAL A 219 -9.83 -21.11 22.35
CA VAL A 219 -9.77 -20.35 21.10
C VAL A 219 -10.15 -21.23 19.90
N GLN A 220 -9.75 -22.50 19.90
CA GLN A 220 -10.15 -23.44 18.84
C GLN A 220 -11.68 -23.62 18.79
N LYS A 221 -12.34 -23.77 19.95
CA LYS A 221 -13.82 -23.85 20.05
C LYS A 221 -14.50 -22.56 19.58
N GLN A 222 -13.95 -21.40 19.93
CA GLN A 222 -14.47 -20.11 19.46
C GLN A 222 -14.36 -19.98 17.94
N VAL A 223 -13.20 -20.31 17.36
CA VAL A 223 -13.01 -20.34 15.90
C VAL A 223 -14.01 -21.30 15.24
N TYR A 224 -14.18 -22.51 15.80
CA TYR A 224 -15.15 -23.48 15.30
C TYR A 224 -16.57 -22.93 15.32
N LYS A 225 -17.01 -22.33 16.43
CA LYS A 225 -18.35 -21.74 16.57
C LYS A 225 -18.59 -20.63 15.54
N ILE A 226 -17.63 -19.71 15.39
CA ILE A 226 -17.70 -18.61 14.40
C ILE A 226 -17.83 -19.17 12.98
N LEU A 227 -17.00 -20.15 12.62
CA LEU A 227 -17.04 -20.76 11.29
C LEU A 227 -18.34 -21.52 11.06
N LYS A 228 -18.83 -22.26 12.06
CA LYS A 228 -20.09 -23.00 12.00
C LYS A 228 -21.28 -22.05 11.75
N LEU A 229 -21.41 -20.99 12.54
CA LEU A 229 -22.48 -19.99 12.38
C LEU A 229 -22.45 -19.36 10.98
N LYS A 230 -21.26 -18.96 10.52
CA LYS A 230 -21.06 -18.41 9.18
C LYS A 230 -21.55 -19.33 8.07
N TYR A 231 -21.20 -20.63 8.12
CA TYR A 231 -21.58 -21.58 7.06
C TYR A 231 -23.02 -22.10 7.19
N GLU A 232 -23.64 -21.97 8.37
CA GLU A 232 -25.08 -22.21 8.58
C GLU A 232 -25.95 -20.99 8.21
N GLY A 233 -25.37 -19.87 7.78
CA GLY A 233 -26.09 -18.66 7.42
C GLY A 233 -26.71 -17.91 8.61
N LYS A 234 -26.20 -18.15 9.82
CA LYS A 234 -26.63 -17.46 11.04
C LYS A 234 -25.75 -16.22 11.26
N GLU A 235 -26.33 -15.13 11.76
CA GLU A 235 -25.57 -13.94 12.13
C GLU A 235 -24.52 -14.26 13.21
N LEU A 236 -23.38 -13.57 13.12
CA LEU A 236 -22.21 -13.72 13.98
C LEU A 236 -22.30 -12.87 15.24
#